data_AF-A0A5E4I1L0-F1
#
_entry.id   AF-A0A5E4I1L0-F1
#
_cell.length_a   1.000
_cell.length_b   1.000
_cell.length_c   1.000
_cell.angle_alpha   90.00
_cell.angle_beta   90.00
_cell.angle_gamma   90.00
#
_symmetry.space_group_name_H-M   'P 1'
#
loop_
_entity.id
_entity.type
_entity.pdbx_description
1 polymer ?
#
loop_
_entity_poly.entity_id
_entity_poly.type
_entity_poly.pdbx_seq_one_letter_code
_entity_poly.pdbx_strand_id
1 'polypeptide(L)'
;MEPALSVYSQLDKCWKSTCRVLFGKEIGELKPFQKWLSLNTPALAHAPSSLTGKEITYSIEDYCAGSKRASLDEIWKLKKFPPISINEIKDIDSLLSAVQERAYYTGNIILGNSNFIAGSSNCNDSYYVLDSGVISDSKYVCNSSRAKQSEFLFGSDAIGESKFLVKCCESYKNVRCLEAWKSQSCADCFYINGVMNSSDCLFCFNVQNKRNAIGNLELSREKYLPLKEKLVSEIAHKLSSAHSLPSLAQIVGECKGHSYSPLLAELKSLEKIEKPNLSKINSVFETTSNLLFGKKLTGIDTYSKWLRAHVLKMEVGKSIISSKPMLLADYSNYLLYPRSRLVTLLEAEHIGKNLHLDEKEASKLSFQNISEGISKIAYLSPEYFVGHNENAIECSTQYESLNAYRSPGTSFSKNTAYSFWPRNAECIFGSSMAFESFYCINCYYCENLNRCFEADSSKSCSDSYYLHNCENVRNSMFCFNAKNLSYAVGNTVVGEAQFKKTKEMLLNWANENLEKKKEVPLSIFEAGCSD
;
A
#
# COMPACT_ATOMS: atom_id res chain seq x y z
N MET A 1 15.06 -24.67 10.33
CA MET A 1 13.77 -25.35 10.06
C MET A 1 12.78 -25.20 11.21
N GLU A 2 13.16 -25.43 12.47
CA GLU A 2 12.24 -25.37 13.63
C GLU A 2 11.38 -24.09 13.74
N PRO A 3 11.88 -22.86 13.49
CA PRO A 3 11.05 -21.64 13.59
C PRO A 3 9.85 -21.66 12.64
N ALA A 4 10.04 -22.04 11.38
CA ALA A 4 8.99 -22.10 10.38
C ALA A 4 7.89 -23.12 10.74
N LEU A 5 8.26 -24.26 11.32
CA LEU A 5 7.29 -25.28 11.76
C LEU A 5 6.44 -24.78 12.94
N SER A 6 7.04 -24.04 13.88
CA SER A 6 6.33 -23.44 15.02
C SER A 6 5.39 -22.31 14.59
N VAL A 7 5.82 -21.47 13.64
CA VAL A 7 5.00 -20.42 13.02
C VAL A 7 3.79 -21.04 12.32
N TYR A 8 4.02 -22.01 11.44
CA TYR A 8 2.96 -22.68 10.70
C TYR A 8 1.94 -23.37 11.62
N SER A 9 2.41 -24.13 12.63
CA SER A 9 1.50 -24.83 13.56
C SER A 9 0.57 -23.89 14.32
N GLN A 10 1.05 -22.70 14.67
CA GLN A 10 0.20 -21.71 15.34
C GLN A 10 -0.76 -21.01 14.36
N LEU A 11 -0.30 -20.68 13.16
CA LEU A 11 -1.14 -20.08 12.11
C LEU A 11 -2.26 -21.03 11.65
N ASP A 12 -1.98 -22.33 11.52
CA ASP A 12 -2.96 -23.35 11.13
C ASP A 12 -4.10 -23.50 12.17
N LYS A 13 -3.77 -23.42 13.47
CA LYS A 13 -4.79 -23.37 14.55
C LYS A 13 -5.65 -22.11 14.44
N CYS A 14 -5.03 -20.96 14.17
CA CYS A 14 -5.73 -19.68 14.01
C CYS A 14 -6.61 -19.66 12.74
N TRP A 15 -6.15 -20.28 11.65
CA TRP A 15 -6.90 -20.54 10.42
C TRP A 15 -8.14 -21.40 10.69
N LYS A 16 -7.96 -22.60 11.28
CA LYS A 16 -9.07 -23.50 11.63
C LYS A 16 -10.12 -22.85 12.54
N SER A 17 -9.66 -22.09 13.54
CA SER A 17 -10.55 -21.29 14.40
C SER A 17 -11.30 -20.20 13.62
N THR A 18 -10.62 -19.49 12.72
CA THR A 18 -11.23 -18.45 11.87
C THR A 18 -12.28 -19.03 10.93
N CYS A 19 -11.96 -20.14 10.26
CA CYS A 19 -12.91 -20.88 9.42
C CYS A 19 -14.16 -21.32 10.21
N ARG A 20 -13.98 -21.87 11.41
CA ARG A 20 -15.11 -22.28 12.25
C ARG A 20 -16.05 -21.13 12.58
N VAL A 21 -15.54 -19.91 12.74
CA VAL A 21 -16.37 -18.73 12.99
C VAL A 21 -17.02 -18.18 11.71
N LEU A 22 -16.30 -18.13 10.59
CA LEU A 22 -16.84 -17.61 9.32
C LEU A 22 -17.85 -18.56 8.66
N PHE A 23 -17.63 -19.87 8.77
CA PHE A 23 -18.34 -20.90 7.99
C PHE A 23 -19.08 -21.94 8.83
N GLY A 24 -19.08 -21.80 10.17
CA GLY A 24 -19.63 -22.80 11.11
C GLY A 24 -18.81 -24.09 11.25
N LYS A 25 -17.75 -24.28 10.44
CA LYS A 25 -16.91 -25.49 10.41
C LYS A 25 -15.48 -25.20 9.97
N GLU A 26 -14.58 -26.14 10.24
CA GLU A 26 -13.23 -26.11 9.68
C GLU A 26 -13.25 -26.44 8.19
N ILE A 27 -12.34 -25.84 7.42
CA ILE A 27 -12.30 -25.91 5.95
C ILE A 27 -11.07 -26.67 5.44
N GLY A 28 -10.18 -27.09 6.35
CA GLY A 28 -8.93 -27.80 6.08
C GLY A 28 -7.75 -27.19 6.82
N GLU A 29 -6.55 -27.67 6.51
CA GLU A 29 -5.29 -27.05 6.97
C GLU A 29 -4.97 -25.78 6.16
N LEU A 30 -4.15 -24.89 6.70
CA LEU A 30 -3.80 -23.61 6.04
C LEU A 30 -3.01 -23.79 4.73
N LYS A 31 -2.11 -24.79 4.67
CA LYS A 31 -1.11 -24.93 3.60
C LYS A 31 -1.69 -25.00 2.17
N PRO A 32 -2.74 -25.80 1.87
CA PRO A 32 -3.37 -25.82 0.55
C PRO A 32 -3.89 -24.45 0.07
N PHE A 33 -4.24 -23.55 0.98
CA PHE A 33 -4.82 -22.24 0.66
C PHE A 33 -3.76 -21.17 0.38
N GLN A 34 -2.51 -21.33 0.82
CA GLN A 34 -1.48 -20.26 0.75
C GLN A 34 -1.38 -19.62 -0.65
N LYS A 35 -1.39 -20.42 -1.72
CA LYS A 35 -1.36 -19.92 -3.11
C LYS A 35 -2.57 -19.05 -3.47
N TRP A 36 -3.76 -19.35 -2.95
CA TRP A 36 -4.95 -18.51 -3.14
C TRP A 36 -4.85 -17.24 -2.29
N LEU A 37 -4.35 -17.34 -1.06
CA LEU A 37 -4.18 -16.22 -0.15
C LEU A 37 -3.16 -15.19 -0.65
N SER A 38 -2.07 -15.64 -1.29
CA SER A 38 -1.04 -14.80 -1.90
C SER A 38 -1.44 -14.18 -3.25
N LEU A 39 -2.63 -14.49 -3.79
CA LEU A 39 -3.11 -13.80 -4.99
C LEU A 39 -3.36 -12.34 -4.64
N ASN A 40 -2.90 -11.44 -5.51
CA ASN A 40 -3.13 -10.01 -5.40
C ASN A 40 -2.56 -9.40 -4.10
N THR A 41 -1.46 -9.96 -3.61
CA THR A 41 -0.56 -9.28 -2.67
C THR A 41 0.74 -8.96 -3.41
N PRO A 42 1.46 -7.87 -3.07
CA PRO A 42 2.82 -7.66 -3.53
C PRO A 42 3.67 -8.92 -3.34
N ALA A 43 4.43 -9.30 -4.36
CA ALA A 43 5.32 -10.44 -4.28
C ALA A 43 6.49 -10.15 -3.32
N LEU A 44 7.04 -11.21 -2.74
CA LEU A 44 8.22 -11.16 -1.89
C LEU A 44 9.40 -11.68 -2.69
N ALA A 45 10.50 -10.94 -2.70
CA ALA A 45 11.73 -11.38 -3.33
C ALA A 45 12.56 -12.20 -2.34
N HIS A 46 13.09 -13.33 -2.79
CA HIS A 46 13.96 -14.21 -2.01
C HIS A 46 15.35 -14.29 -2.65
N ALA A 47 16.41 -14.18 -1.85
CA ALA A 47 17.79 -14.28 -2.34
C ALA A 47 18.74 -14.83 -1.27
N PRO A 48 19.84 -15.51 -1.66
CA PRO A 48 20.88 -15.89 -0.71
C PRO A 48 21.70 -14.67 -0.25
N SER A 49 22.10 -14.69 1.02
CA SER A 49 23.02 -13.73 1.62
C SER A 49 24.40 -13.83 1.00
N SER A 50 24.95 -12.70 0.54
CA SER A 50 26.33 -12.59 0.06
C SER A 50 27.37 -12.85 1.16
N LEU A 51 26.96 -12.89 2.43
CA LEU A 51 27.83 -13.14 3.58
C LEU A 51 27.86 -14.61 4.02
N THR A 52 26.79 -15.38 3.78
CA THR A 52 26.61 -16.73 4.37
C THR A 52 25.84 -17.74 3.52
N GLY A 53 25.21 -17.32 2.43
CA GLY A 53 24.24 -18.12 1.69
C GLY A 53 22.88 -18.31 2.37
N LYS A 54 22.66 -17.74 3.57
CA LYS A 54 21.34 -17.74 4.26
C LYS A 54 20.26 -17.12 3.37
N GLU A 55 19.08 -17.72 3.31
CA GLU A 55 17.94 -17.13 2.60
C GLU A 55 17.46 -15.82 3.25
N ILE A 56 17.23 -14.81 2.42
CA ILE A 56 16.75 -13.48 2.79
C ILE A 56 15.45 -13.21 2.03
N THR A 57 14.42 -12.79 2.77
CA THR A 57 13.18 -12.24 2.21
C THR A 57 13.24 -10.72 2.16
N TYR A 58 12.69 -10.13 1.10
CA TYR A 58 12.51 -8.70 0.90
C TYR A 58 11.04 -8.40 0.58
N SER A 59 10.51 -7.31 1.13
CA SER A 59 9.18 -6.77 0.78
C SER A 59 9.23 -5.70 -0.32
N ILE A 60 10.38 -5.55 -0.98
CA ILE A 60 10.66 -4.58 -2.05
C ILE A 60 11.45 -5.34 -3.13
N GLU A 61 11.03 -5.21 -4.39
CA GLU A 61 11.66 -5.88 -5.54
C GLU A 61 12.69 -5.00 -6.27
N ASP A 62 12.65 -3.68 -6.03
CA ASP A 62 13.40 -2.65 -6.76
C ASP A 62 14.93 -2.71 -6.57
N TYR A 63 15.45 -3.48 -5.61
CA TYR A 63 16.90 -3.66 -5.42
C TYR A 63 17.52 -4.38 -6.62
N CYS A 64 18.45 -3.71 -7.30
CA CYS A 64 19.03 -4.20 -8.54
C CYS A 64 19.63 -5.62 -8.47
N ALA A 65 19.66 -6.28 -9.63
CA ALA A 65 20.30 -7.58 -9.79
C ALA A 65 21.82 -7.51 -9.52
N GLY A 66 22.44 -8.63 -9.11
CA GLY A 66 23.87 -8.70 -8.83
C GLY A 66 24.34 -8.00 -7.53
N SER A 67 23.51 -7.15 -6.95
CA SER A 67 23.80 -6.43 -5.70
C SER A 67 24.14 -7.34 -4.52
N LYS A 68 25.00 -6.83 -3.63
CA LYS A 68 25.33 -7.48 -2.35
C LYS A 68 24.14 -7.44 -1.41
N ARG A 69 23.81 -8.60 -0.81
CA ARG A 69 22.59 -8.83 -0.03
C ARG A 69 22.93 -9.43 1.33
N ALA A 70 22.27 -8.99 2.39
CA ALA A 70 22.46 -9.49 3.75
C ALA A 70 21.14 -9.51 4.54
N SER A 71 21.04 -10.43 5.50
CA SER A 71 19.95 -10.42 6.48
C SER A 71 20.27 -9.40 7.59
N LEU A 72 19.25 -8.75 8.20
CA LEU A 72 19.48 -7.73 9.24
C LEU A 72 20.29 -8.26 10.45
N ASP A 73 20.10 -9.53 10.82
CA ASP A 73 20.86 -10.24 11.86
C ASP A 73 22.29 -10.64 11.43
N GLU A 74 22.75 -10.24 10.25
CA GLU A 74 24.11 -10.51 9.73
C GLU A 74 24.97 -9.26 9.55
N ILE A 75 24.41 -8.07 9.74
CA ILE A 75 25.10 -6.79 9.51
C ILE A 75 26.36 -6.64 10.39
N TRP A 76 26.40 -7.27 11.56
CA TRP A 76 27.59 -7.31 12.42
C TRP A 76 28.77 -8.12 11.84
N LYS A 77 28.54 -8.96 10.82
CA LYS A 77 29.58 -9.73 10.10
C LYS A 77 30.26 -8.92 9.00
N LEU A 78 29.74 -7.73 8.67
CA LEU A 78 30.32 -6.89 7.62
C LEU A 78 31.77 -6.51 7.97
N LYS A 79 32.65 -6.57 6.96
CA LYS A 79 34.04 -6.12 7.08
C LYS A 79 34.05 -4.65 7.52
N LYS A 80 34.84 -4.33 8.54
CA LYS A 80 35.13 -2.93 8.90
C LYS A 80 35.97 -2.31 7.78
N PHE A 81 35.39 -1.37 7.06
CA PHE A 81 36.10 -0.62 6.01
C PHE A 81 36.89 0.53 6.65
N PRO A 82 38.08 0.88 6.11
CA PRO A 82 38.80 2.08 6.54
C PRO A 82 38.02 3.35 6.15
N PRO A 83 38.29 4.49 6.81
CA PRO A 83 37.75 5.78 6.38
C PRO A 83 38.05 6.05 4.91
N ILE A 84 37.08 6.62 4.18
CA ILE A 84 37.31 7.10 2.81
C ILE A 84 38.36 8.22 2.87
N SER A 85 39.41 8.11 2.06
CA SER A 85 40.48 9.10 2.00
C SER A 85 39.96 10.38 1.36
N ILE A 86 40.37 11.54 1.88
CA ILE A 86 40.01 12.85 1.29
C ILE A 86 40.47 12.94 -0.18
N ASN A 87 41.52 12.22 -0.55
CA ASN A 87 42.06 12.16 -1.93
C ASN A 87 41.26 11.24 -2.87
N GLU A 88 40.36 10.40 -2.34
CA GLU A 88 39.43 9.57 -3.13
C GLU A 88 38.17 10.36 -3.51
N ILE A 89 37.83 11.42 -2.78
CA ILE A 89 36.65 12.26 -3.01
C ILE A 89 36.99 13.41 -3.98
N LYS A 90 37.05 13.10 -5.28
CA LYS A 90 37.35 14.07 -6.36
C LYS A 90 36.09 14.67 -6.98
N ASP A 91 35.11 13.82 -7.20
CA ASP A 91 33.83 14.06 -7.88
C ASP A 91 32.79 13.06 -7.33
N ILE A 92 31.60 13.02 -7.92
CA ILE A 92 30.54 12.09 -7.50
C ILE A 92 30.85 10.65 -7.93
N ASP A 93 31.41 10.43 -9.11
CA ASP A 93 31.65 9.09 -9.65
C ASP A 93 32.73 8.33 -8.87
N SER A 94 33.83 9.01 -8.53
CA SER A 94 34.88 8.49 -7.63
C SER A 94 34.35 8.20 -6.21
N LEU A 95 33.46 9.04 -5.71
CA LEU A 95 32.81 8.83 -4.41
C LEU A 95 31.83 7.65 -4.43
N LEU A 96 31.09 7.44 -5.53
CA LEU A 96 30.22 6.28 -5.72
C LEU A 96 31.02 4.98 -5.78
N SER A 97 32.07 4.93 -6.60
CA SER A 97 32.98 3.78 -6.68
C SER A 97 33.56 3.40 -5.30
N ALA A 98 33.94 4.39 -4.48
CA ALA A 98 34.46 4.16 -3.12
C ALA A 98 33.43 3.60 -2.11
N VAL A 99 32.12 3.70 -2.38
CA VAL A 99 31.04 3.18 -1.51
C VAL A 99 30.30 1.97 -2.07
N GLN A 100 30.37 1.72 -3.37
CA GLN A 100 29.74 0.59 -4.08
C GLN A 100 30.14 -0.75 -3.45
N GLU A 101 31.44 -0.94 -3.17
CA GLU A 101 31.96 -2.12 -2.45
C GLU A 101 31.41 -2.26 -1.01
N ARG A 102 30.97 -1.15 -0.40
CA ARG A 102 30.47 -1.08 0.98
C ARG A 102 28.95 -1.29 1.11
N ALA A 103 28.18 -1.08 0.05
CA ALA A 103 26.72 -1.19 0.06
C ALA A 103 26.22 -2.64 0.19
N TYR A 104 25.17 -2.87 1.00
CA TYR A 104 24.48 -4.16 1.15
C TYR A 104 22.98 -3.91 1.31
N TYR A 105 22.15 -4.49 0.45
CA TYR A 105 20.70 -4.42 0.61
C TYR A 105 20.21 -5.42 1.66
N THR A 106 19.54 -4.89 2.67
CA THR A 106 19.15 -5.62 3.88
C THR A 106 17.73 -6.14 3.76
N GLY A 107 17.53 -7.43 4.02
CA GLY A 107 16.21 -8.04 4.14
C GLY A 107 16.06 -8.80 5.46
N ASN A 108 14.97 -9.56 5.61
CA ASN A 108 14.54 -10.11 6.91
C ASN A 108 14.52 -9.01 8.00
N ILE A 109 13.94 -7.85 7.69
CA ILE A 109 13.92 -6.69 8.59
C ILE A 109 12.89 -6.96 9.70
N ILE A 110 13.38 -7.48 10.84
CA ILE A 110 12.57 -7.81 12.02
C ILE A 110 12.96 -6.83 13.14
N LEU A 111 12.03 -5.97 13.55
CA LEU A 111 12.23 -4.86 14.48
C LEU A 111 11.23 -4.90 15.65
N GLY A 112 11.49 -4.08 16.66
CA GLY A 112 10.68 -4.00 17.87
C GLY A 112 10.62 -5.34 18.62
N ASN A 113 9.50 -5.59 19.29
CA ASN A 113 9.22 -6.81 20.04
C ASN A 113 8.65 -7.93 19.13
N SER A 114 9.26 -8.15 17.97
CA SER A 114 8.77 -9.14 16.99
C SER A 114 9.31 -10.56 17.25
N ASN A 115 8.45 -11.57 17.17
CA ASN A 115 8.82 -12.98 17.39
C ASN A 115 8.06 -13.96 16.49
N PHE A 116 8.65 -15.13 16.23
CA PHE A 116 8.07 -16.17 15.37
C PHE A 116 7.73 -15.64 13.97
N ILE A 117 8.77 -15.28 13.21
CA ILE A 117 8.65 -14.75 11.85
C ILE A 117 9.35 -15.70 10.87
N ALA A 118 8.72 -16.00 9.73
CA ALA A 118 9.27 -16.85 8.68
C ALA A 118 8.88 -16.32 7.28
N GLY A 119 9.81 -16.41 6.31
CA GLY A 119 9.55 -15.97 4.92
C GLY A 119 9.05 -14.52 4.80
N SER A 120 9.42 -13.63 5.73
CA SER A 120 8.79 -12.31 5.88
C SER A 120 9.82 -11.22 6.15
N SER A 121 9.52 -9.98 5.76
CA SER A 121 10.38 -8.81 6.00
C SER A 121 9.57 -7.57 6.38
N ASN A 122 10.26 -6.59 6.96
CA ASN A 122 9.72 -5.30 7.39
C ASN A 122 8.59 -5.50 8.41
N CYS A 123 8.86 -6.35 9.40
CA CYS A 123 7.96 -6.67 10.50
C CYS A 123 8.39 -5.91 11.76
N ASN A 124 7.49 -5.10 12.33
CA ASN A 124 7.71 -4.39 13.60
C ASN A 124 6.63 -4.77 14.63
N ASP A 125 7.05 -4.97 15.88
CA ASP A 125 6.19 -5.31 17.03
C ASP A 125 5.13 -6.40 16.72
N SER A 126 5.52 -7.44 15.98
CA SER A 126 4.60 -8.42 15.38
C SER A 126 4.91 -9.89 15.68
N TYR A 127 3.89 -10.75 15.69
CA TYR A 127 3.98 -12.13 16.16
C TYR A 127 3.30 -13.16 15.25
N TYR A 128 3.98 -14.28 14.98
CA TYR A 128 3.47 -15.35 14.11
C TYR A 128 3.12 -14.82 12.71
N VAL A 129 4.15 -14.43 11.97
CA VAL A 129 4.04 -13.87 10.63
C VAL A 129 4.73 -14.81 9.64
N LEU A 130 4.01 -15.16 8.56
CA LEU A 130 4.47 -16.10 7.53
C LEU A 130 4.23 -15.51 6.13
N ASP A 131 5.25 -15.56 5.27
CA ASP A 131 5.15 -15.18 3.86
C ASP A 131 4.50 -13.79 3.67
N SER A 132 4.94 -12.78 4.43
CA SER A 132 4.31 -11.45 4.48
C SER A 132 5.31 -10.28 4.51
N GLY A 133 4.87 -9.09 4.09
CA GLY A 133 5.72 -7.88 3.99
C GLY A 133 5.10 -6.63 4.62
N VAL A 134 5.92 -5.75 5.20
CA VAL A 134 5.48 -4.45 5.76
C VAL A 134 4.35 -4.63 6.79
N ILE A 135 4.67 -5.27 7.91
CA ILE A 135 3.73 -5.66 8.97
C ILE A 135 4.06 -4.91 10.26
N SER A 136 3.06 -4.30 10.89
CA SER A 136 3.23 -3.51 12.13
C SER A 136 2.16 -3.81 13.16
N ASP A 137 2.52 -3.87 14.44
CA ASP A 137 1.61 -4.03 15.58
C ASP A 137 0.64 -5.24 15.45
N SER A 138 1.06 -6.33 14.79
CA SER A 138 0.14 -7.36 14.28
C SER A 138 0.45 -8.78 14.76
N LYS A 139 -0.57 -9.65 14.70
CA LYS A 139 -0.52 -11.04 15.14
C LYS A 139 -1.14 -11.96 14.09
N TYR A 140 -0.71 -13.22 14.05
CA TYR A 140 -1.27 -14.30 13.22
C TYR A 140 -1.55 -13.85 11.77
N VAL A 141 -0.48 -13.46 11.07
CA VAL A 141 -0.55 -12.94 9.70
C VAL A 141 0.06 -13.95 8.72
N CYS A 142 -0.61 -14.19 7.59
CA CYS A 142 -0.08 -15.04 6.53
C CYS A 142 -0.40 -14.47 5.14
N ASN A 143 0.53 -14.56 4.18
CA ASN A 143 0.34 -14.15 2.78
C ASN A 143 -0.28 -12.75 2.65
N SER A 144 0.32 -11.74 3.29
CA SER A 144 -0.25 -10.40 3.37
C SER A 144 0.80 -9.29 3.26
N SER A 145 0.37 -8.10 2.86
CA SER A 145 1.23 -6.92 2.81
C SER A 145 0.57 -5.70 3.45
N ARG A 146 1.39 -4.79 4.00
CA ARG A 146 0.96 -3.46 4.49
C ARG A 146 -0.10 -3.50 5.59
N ALA A 147 0.00 -4.47 6.51
CA ALA A 147 -0.93 -4.63 7.62
C ALA A 147 -0.47 -3.86 8.87
N LYS A 148 -1.37 -3.11 9.50
CA LYS A 148 -1.17 -2.43 10.79
C LYS A 148 -2.21 -2.88 11.81
N GLN A 149 -1.81 -3.07 13.06
CA GLN A 149 -2.71 -3.33 14.20
C GLN A 149 -3.68 -4.51 14.04
N SER A 150 -3.32 -5.55 13.28
CA SER A 150 -4.25 -6.66 12.89
C SER A 150 -3.99 -7.93 13.70
N GLU A 151 -5.01 -8.60 14.25
CA GLU A 151 -4.78 -9.80 15.09
C GLU A 151 -4.91 -11.14 14.36
N PHE A 152 -5.68 -11.22 13.27
CA PHE A 152 -5.81 -12.44 12.44
C PHE A 152 -6.07 -12.07 10.98
N LEU A 153 -5.18 -12.51 10.08
CA LEU A 153 -5.24 -12.14 8.67
C LEU A 153 -4.61 -13.18 7.75
N PHE A 154 -5.40 -13.77 6.85
CA PHE A 154 -4.91 -14.68 5.81
C PHE A 154 -5.74 -14.54 4.52
N GLY A 155 -5.40 -13.73 3.51
CA GLY A 155 -4.32 -12.76 3.40
C GLY A 155 -4.67 -11.67 2.35
N SER A 156 -4.05 -10.50 2.41
CA SER A 156 -4.55 -9.28 1.73
C SER A 156 -3.47 -8.22 1.58
N ASP A 157 -3.74 -7.22 0.75
CA ASP A 157 -2.98 -5.98 0.70
C ASP A 157 -3.68 -4.87 1.50
N ALA A 158 -2.87 -4.09 2.25
CA ALA A 158 -3.17 -2.87 3.01
C ALA A 158 -4.42 -2.86 3.92
N ILE A 159 -4.20 -2.99 5.24
CA ILE A 159 -5.28 -3.18 6.25
C ILE A 159 -4.94 -2.48 7.58
N GLY A 160 -5.97 -1.98 8.27
CA GLY A 160 -5.93 -1.70 9.71
C GLY A 160 -6.98 -2.46 10.52
N GLU A 161 -6.65 -2.78 11.78
CA GLU A 161 -7.48 -3.40 12.85
C GLU A 161 -8.56 -4.42 12.44
N SER A 162 -8.24 -5.70 12.67
CA SER A 162 -9.05 -6.85 12.25
C SER A 162 -9.14 -7.98 13.30
N LYS A 163 -10.34 -8.55 13.42
CA LYS A 163 -10.67 -9.79 14.14
C LYS A 163 -11.85 -10.53 13.48
N PHE A 164 -11.76 -11.27 12.38
CA PHE A 164 -10.62 -11.85 11.66
C PHE A 164 -10.90 -11.69 10.15
N LEU A 165 -9.89 -11.87 9.28
CA LEU A 165 -10.06 -11.72 7.83
C LEU A 165 -9.46 -12.87 7.02
N VAL A 166 -10.29 -13.44 6.15
CA VAL A 166 -9.95 -14.37 5.07
C VAL A 166 -10.99 -14.11 4.00
N LYS A 167 -10.75 -13.47 2.85
CA LYS A 167 -9.60 -12.77 2.24
C LYS A 167 -10.13 -11.37 1.80
N CYS A 168 -9.43 -10.26 1.91
CA CYS A 168 -10.04 -8.91 1.72
C CYS A 168 -9.18 -7.96 0.85
N CYS A 169 -9.64 -6.71 0.65
CA CYS A 169 -8.93 -5.62 -0.06
C CYS A 169 -9.34 -4.24 0.51
N GLU A 170 -8.57 -3.73 1.48
CA GLU A 170 -8.78 -2.53 2.30
C GLU A 170 -9.98 -2.48 3.28
N SER A 171 -9.66 -2.29 4.58
CA SER A 171 -10.65 -2.07 5.64
C SER A 171 -10.09 -1.43 6.94
N TYR A 172 -10.99 -0.80 7.73
CA TYR A 172 -10.80 -0.38 9.13
C TYR A 172 -12.20 -0.17 9.79
N LYS A 173 -12.61 -0.76 10.91
CA LYS A 173 -12.08 -1.87 11.74
C LYS A 173 -13.08 -3.02 11.72
N ASN A 174 -12.67 -4.27 11.46
CA ASN A 174 -13.60 -5.32 11.00
C ASN A 174 -13.69 -6.58 11.89
N VAL A 175 -14.92 -7.09 12.06
CA VAL A 175 -15.27 -8.29 12.85
C VAL A 175 -16.55 -8.97 12.32
N ARG A 176 -16.53 -9.98 11.44
CA ARG A 176 -15.42 -10.62 10.68
C ARG A 176 -15.79 -10.70 9.19
N CYS A 177 -14.87 -10.99 8.27
CA CYS A 177 -15.19 -10.89 6.83
C CYS A 177 -14.44 -11.84 5.87
N LEU A 178 -15.07 -12.05 4.71
CA LEU A 178 -14.51 -12.67 3.48
C LEU A 178 -14.90 -11.86 2.25
N GLU A 179 -13.93 -11.52 1.41
CA GLU A 179 -14.05 -10.70 0.18
C GLU A 179 -14.74 -9.36 0.45
N ALA A 180 -14.33 -8.67 1.52
CA ALA A 180 -14.73 -7.30 1.80
C ALA A 180 -13.72 -6.31 1.21
N TRP A 181 -14.20 -5.43 0.33
CA TRP A 181 -13.42 -4.44 -0.41
C TRP A 181 -13.91 -3.03 -0.07
N LYS A 182 -13.00 -2.07 0.19
CA LYS A 182 -13.36 -0.67 0.50
C LYS A 182 -14.47 -0.61 1.58
N SER A 183 -14.23 -1.29 2.71
CA SER A 183 -15.25 -1.50 3.76
C SER A 183 -14.89 -0.81 5.07
N GLN A 184 -15.86 -0.23 5.76
CA GLN A 184 -15.61 0.54 6.99
C GLN A 184 -16.59 0.21 8.11
N SER A 185 -16.07 -0.09 9.29
CA SER A 185 -16.86 -0.46 10.47
C SER A 185 -17.88 -1.57 10.15
N CYS A 186 -17.42 -2.64 9.51
CA CYS A 186 -18.28 -3.72 9.00
C CYS A 186 -18.13 -5.02 9.81
N ALA A 187 -19.25 -5.74 9.96
CA ALA A 187 -19.32 -6.97 10.75
C ALA A 187 -20.08 -8.09 10.06
N ASP A 188 -19.50 -9.30 10.05
CA ASP A 188 -20.08 -10.53 9.47
C ASP A 188 -20.55 -10.37 8.01
N CYS A 189 -19.71 -9.72 7.20
CA CYS A 189 -19.97 -9.40 5.80
C CYS A 189 -19.20 -10.30 4.82
N PHE A 190 -19.84 -10.65 3.70
CA PHE A 190 -19.28 -11.51 2.66
C PHE A 190 -19.45 -10.86 1.27
N TYR A 191 -18.38 -10.78 0.48
CA TYR A 191 -18.41 -10.25 -0.89
C TYR A 191 -19.05 -8.86 -1.00
N ILE A 192 -18.46 -7.86 -0.34
CA ILE A 192 -18.99 -6.48 -0.28
C ILE A 192 -18.04 -5.46 -0.90
N ASN A 193 -18.58 -4.41 -1.53
CA ASN A 193 -17.78 -3.25 -1.99
C ASN A 193 -18.38 -1.93 -1.52
N GLY A 194 -17.56 -1.01 -0.99
CA GLY A 194 -18.01 0.34 -0.67
C GLY A 194 -19.08 0.39 0.43
N VAL A 195 -19.07 -0.57 1.35
CA VAL A 195 -20.07 -0.71 2.41
C VAL A 195 -19.55 -0.13 3.72
N MET A 196 -20.37 0.69 4.39
CA MET A 196 -20.00 1.41 5.62
C MET A 196 -20.99 1.18 6.76
N ASN A 197 -20.50 1.09 8.00
CA ASN A 197 -21.29 1.01 9.24
C ASN A 197 -22.39 -0.07 9.22
N SER A 198 -22.13 -1.20 8.56
CA SER A 198 -23.14 -2.22 8.26
C SER A 198 -22.75 -3.58 8.83
N SER A 199 -23.75 -4.39 9.22
CA SER A 199 -23.53 -5.75 9.68
C SER A 199 -24.34 -6.75 8.88
N ASP A 200 -23.94 -8.03 8.87
CA ASP A 200 -24.74 -9.10 8.28
C ASP A 200 -25.11 -8.81 6.81
N CYS A 201 -24.12 -8.43 6.00
CA CYS A 201 -24.30 -8.05 4.60
C CYS A 201 -23.63 -9.04 3.65
N LEU A 202 -24.39 -9.60 2.71
CA LEU A 202 -23.88 -10.49 1.66
C LEU A 202 -24.10 -9.84 0.28
N PHE A 203 -23.05 -9.82 -0.56
CA PHE A 203 -23.15 -9.36 -1.95
C PHE A 203 -23.72 -7.93 -2.10
N CYS A 204 -23.32 -7.02 -1.19
CA CYS A 204 -23.82 -5.65 -1.12
C CYS A 204 -22.79 -4.65 -1.65
N PHE A 205 -23.28 -3.60 -2.33
CA PHE A 205 -22.49 -2.63 -3.08
C PHE A 205 -22.93 -1.20 -2.78
N ASN A 206 -22.00 -0.38 -2.31
CA ASN A 206 -22.13 1.08 -2.12
C ASN A 206 -23.24 1.52 -1.14
N VAL A 207 -23.56 0.68 -0.14
CA VAL A 207 -24.60 0.93 0.87
C VAL A 207 -24.02 1.34 2.23
N GLN A 208 -24.81 2.06 3.02
CA GLN A 208 -24.43 2.51 4.37
C GLN A 208 -25.51 2.15 5.40
N ASN A 209 -25.09 1.87 6.64
CA ASN A 209 -25.95 1.64 7.80
C ASN A 209 -26.96 0.47 7.64
N LYS A 210 -26.63 -0.56 6.85
CA LYS A 210 -27.50 -1.72 6.58
C LYS A 210 -27.30 -2.85 7.58
N ARG A 211 -28.35 -3.65 7.80
CA ARG A 211 -28.30 -4.88 8.62
C ARG A 211 -29.08 -6.01 7.96
N ASN A 212 -28.64 -7.26 8.11
CA ASN A 212 -29.33 -8.44 7.58
C ASN A 212 -29.63 -8.30 6.06
N ALA A 213 -28.65 -7.86 5.29
CA ALA A 213 -28.84 -7.46 3.90
C ALA A 213 -28.25 -8.46 2.90
N ILE A 214 -28.98 -8.68 1.80
CA ILE A 214 -28.52 -9.53 0.68
C ILE A 214 -28.78 -8.75 -0.62
N GLY A 215 -27.73 -8.41 -1.36
CA GLY A 215 -27.88 -7.65 -2.61
C GLY A 215 -28.54 -6.28 -2.41
N ASN A 216 -28.04 -5.51 -1.44
CA ASN A 216 -28.57 -4.22 -0.97
C ASN A 216 -30.00 -4.24 -0.36
N LEU A 217 -30.72 -5.36 -0.46
CA LEU A 217 -32.04 -5.55 0.16
C LEU A 217 -31.88 -5.87 1.65
N GLU A 218 -32.45 -5.03 2.51
CA GLU A 218 -32.55 -5.29 3.95
C GLU A 218 -33.74 -6.23 4.22
N LEU A 219 -33.49 -7.33 4.93
CA LEU A 219 -34.47 -8.37 5.21
C LEU A 219 -34.81 -8.45 6.70
N SER A 220 -36.00 -8.99 7.02
CA SER A 220 -36.26 -9.42 8.40
C SER A 220 -35.30 -10.56 8.79
N ARG A 221 -34.90 -10.60 10.07
CA ARG A 221 -33.96 -11.61 10.59
C ARG A 221 -34.38 -13.05 10.26
N GLU A 222 -35.68 -13.32 10.30
CA GLU A 222 -36.29 -14.63 9.97
C GLU A 222 -36.08 -15.04 8.51
N LYS A 223 -36.18 -14.09 7.56
CA LYS A 223 -35.88 -14.34 6.14
C LYS A 223 -34.39 -14.38 5.85
N TYR A 224 -33.62 -13.55 6.54
CA TYR A 224 -32.18 -13.41 6.33
C TYR A 224 -31.39 -14.64 6.75
N LEU A 225 -31.61 -15.17 7.96
CA LEU A 225 -30.75 -16.24 8.52
C LEU A 225 -30.70 -17.51 7.65
N PRO A 226 -31.82 -18.06 7.13
CA PRO A 226 -31.77 -19.24 6.24
C PRO A 226 -31.03 -18.96 4.92
N LEU A 227 -31.15 -17.74 4.37
CA LEU A 227 -30.45 -17.35 3.15
C LEU A 227 -28.93 -17.15 3.40
N LYS A 228 -28.55 -16.58 4.55
CA LYS A 228 -27.15 -16.52 5.01
C LYS A 228 -26.56 -17.92 5.13
N GLU A 229 -27.24 -18.82 5.85
CA GLU A 229 -26.78 -20.19 6.08
C GLU A 229 -26.54 -20.94 4.77
N LYS A 230 -27.49 -20.85 3.83
CA LYS A 230 -27.37 -21.41 2.47
C LYS A 230 -26.13 -20.87 1.75
N LEU A 231 -26.03 -19.54 1.58
CA LEU A 231 -24.97 -18.92 0.79
C LEU A 231 -23.58 -19.13 1.40
N VAL A 232 -23.45 -19.02 2.73
CA VAL A 232 -22.19 -19.27 3.44
C VAL A 232 -21.79 -20.74 3.35
N SER A 233 -22.74 -21.69 3.38
CA SER A 233 -22.46 -23.11 3.20
C SER A 233 -21.98 -23.45 1.79
N GLU A 234 -22.53 -22.80 0.76
CA GLU A 234 -22.09 -22.94 -0.64
C GLU A 234 -20.66 -22.40 -0.82
N ILE A 235 -20.35 -21.21 -0.27
CA ILE A 235 -19.00 -20.63 -0.25
C ILE A 235 -18.02 -21.57 0.47
N ALA A 236 -18.39 -22.07 1.65
CA ALA A 236 -17.58 -22.99 2.44
C ALA A 236 -17.28 -24.31 1.70
N HIS A 237 -18.26 -24.87 1.00
CA HIS A 237 -18.08 -26.07 0.19
C HIS A 237 -17.13 -25.82 -1.00
N LYS A 238 -17.28 -24.69 -1.70
CA LYS A 238 -16.39 -24.32 -2.80
C LYS A 238 -14.95 -24.11 -2.32
N LEU A 239 -14.76 -23.38 -1.22
CA LEU A 239 -13.45 -23.14 -0.64
C LEU A 239 -12.78 -24.46 -0.22
N SER A 240 -13.51 -25.34 0.49
CA SER A 240 -12.98 -26.64 0.95
C SER A 240 -12.59 -27.58 -0.19
N SER A 241 -13.31 -27.57 -1.32
CA SER A 241 -13.05 -28.47 -2.44
C SER A 241 -12.01 -27.94 -3.44
N ALA A 242 -11.97 -26.63 -3.67
CA ALA A 242 -11.09 -26.00 -4.66
C ALA A 242 -9.83 -25.34 -4.04
N HIS A 243 -9.71 -25.33 -2.70
CA HIS A 243 -8.69 -24.59 -1.94
C HIS A 243 -8.58 -23.10 -2.31
N SER A 244 -9.65 -22.55 -2.90
CA SER A 244 -9.69 -21.21 -3.49
C SER A 244 -11.14 -20.77 -3.72
N LEU A 245 -11.31 -19.45 -3.84
CA LEU A 245 -12.56 -18.80 -4.23
C LEU A 245 -12.29 -17.73 -5.29
N PRO A 246 -13.24 -17.42 -6.18
CA PRO A 246 -13.15 -16.24 -7.04
C PRO A 246 -13.17 -14.98 -6.17
N SER A 247 -12.38 -13.98 -6.56
CA SER A 247 -12.39 -12.67 -5.90
C SER A 247 -13.67 -11.89 -6.24
N LEU A 248 -14.00 -10.88 -5.43
CA LEU A 248 -15.14 -10.01 -5.73
C LEU A 248 -15.00 -9.37 -7.13
N ALA A 249 -13.79 -8.92 -7.50
CA ALA A 249 -13.53 -8.35 -8.82
C ALA A 249 -13.77 -9.34 -9.98
N GLN A 250 -13.49 -10.63 -9.79
CA GLN A 250 -13.79 -11.68 -10.77
C GLN A 250 -15.31 -11.86 -10.94
N ILE A 251 -16.05 -12.02 -9.83
CA ILE A 251 -17.52 -12.14 -9.86
C ILE A 251 -18.16 -10.92 -10.54
N VAL A 252 -17.69 -9.72 -10.19
CA VAL A 252 -18.21 -8.47 -10.77
C VAL A 252 -17.85 -8.33 -12.25
N GLY A 253 -16.73 -8.91 -12.69
CA GLY A 253 -16.29 -8.92 -14.09
C GLY A 253 -17.17 -9.77 -15.01
N GLU A 254 -17.78 -10.83 -14.46
CA GLU A 254 -18.74 -11.68 -15.18
C GLU A 254 -20.15 -11.08 -15.29
N CYS A 255 -20.45 -10.02 -14.54
CA CYS A 255 -21.79 -9.43 -14.48
C CYS A 255 -22.18 -8.76 -15.82
N LYS A 256 -23.42 -8.99 -16.30
CA LYS A 256 -23.92 -8.43 -17.58
C LYS A 256 -24.29 -6.96 -17.43
N GLY A 257 -23.99 -6.11 -18.41
CA GLY A 257 -24.27 -4.67 -18.32
C GLY A 257 -25.78 -4.36 -18.29
N HIS A 258 -26.19 -3.44 -17.42
CA HIS A 258 -27.54 -2.89 -17.37
C HIS A 258 -27.56 -1.44 -17.88
N SER A 259 -28.68 -1.02 -18.49
CA SER A 259 -28.86 0.35 -19.00
C SER A 259 -29.38 1.29 -17.92
N TYR A 260 -28.76 2.46 -17.78
CA TYR A 260 -29.08 3.46 -16.76
C TYR A 260 -29.35 4.87 -17.34
N SER A 261 -29.94 4.93 -18.53
CA SER A 261 -30.40 6.20 -19.13
C SER A 261 -31.20 7.11 -18.17
N PRO A 262 -32.04 6.60 -17.22
CA PRO A 262 -32.69 7.45 -16.24
C PRO A 262 -31.74 8.07 -15.20
N LEU A 263 -30.81 7.29 -14.62
CA LEU A 263 -29.89 7.78 -13.57
C LEU A 263 -28.98 8.90 -14.11
N LEU A 264 -28.62 8.84 -15.40
CA LEU A 264 -27.82 9.85 -16.08
C LEU A 264 -28.43 11.26 -16.07
N ALA A 265 -29.76 11.38 -16.01
CA ALA A 265 -30.42 12.68 -15.96
C ALA A 265 -30.28 13.32 -14.56
N GLU A 266 -30.47 12.53 -13.50
CA GLU A 266 -30.36 13.00 -12.12
C GLU A 266 -28.90 13.35 -11.77
N LEU A 267 -27.95 12.46 -12.09
CA LEU A 267 -26.53 12.64 -11.81
C LEU A 267 -25.92 13.92 -12.41
N LYS A 268 -26.40 14.35 -13.58
CA LYS A 268 -25.97 15.62 -14.20
C LYS A 268 -26.35 16.87 -13.40
N SER A 269 -27.37 16.79 -12.54
CA SER A 269 -27.83 17.91 -11.72
C SER A 269 -27.06 18.05 -10.40
N LEU A 270 -26.41 16.98 -9.93
CA LEU A 270 -25.77 16.91 -8.62
C LEU A 270 -24.34 17.45 -8.60
N GLU A 271 -23.73 17.65 -9.76
CA GLU A 271 -22.28 17.90 -9.85
C GLU A 271 -21.91 19.40 -9.88
N LYS A 272 -21.27 19.84 -8.81
CA LYS A 272 -20.48 21.09 -8.79
C LYS A 272 -19.00 20.73 -8.90
N ILE A 273 -18.44 20.85 -10.10
CA ILE A 273 -17.00 20.70 -10.31
C ILE A 273 -16.31 21.98 -9.84
N GLU A 274 -15.68 21.95 -8.66
CA GLU A 274 -14.71 22.97 -8.29
C GLU A 274 -13.54 22.95 -9.26
N LYS A 275 -13.08 24.13 -9.70
CA LYS A 275 -11.97 24.19 -10.66
C LYS A 275 -10.66 23.85 -9.93
N PRO A 276 -9.92 22.81 -10.35
CA PRO A 276 -8.67 22.42 -9.69
C PRO A 276 -7.62 23.54 -9.80
N ASN A 277 -6.90 23.77 -8.72
CA ASN A 277 -5.90 24.84 -8.62
C ASN A 277 -4.48 24.26 -8.52
N LEU A 278 -3.93 23.91 -9.68
CA LEU A 278 -2.56 23.39 -9.81
C LEU A 278 -1.48 24.45 -9.47
N SER A 279 -1.79 25.76 -9.50
CA SER A 279 -0.80 26.79 -9.17
C SER A 279 -0.42 26.77 -7.69
N LYS A 280 -1.34 26.39 -6.78
CA LYS A 280 -1.01 26.11 -5.38
C LYS A 280 0.09 25.03 -5.27
N ILE A 281 -0.06 23.91 -5.98
CA ILE A 281 0.90 22.78 -5.98
C ILE A 281 2.26 23.22 -6.55
N ASN A 282 2.26 23.87 -7.73
CA ASN A 282 3.49 24.36 -8.36
C ASN A 282 4.24 25.36 -7.49
N SER A 283 3.55 26.32 -6.86
CA SER A 283 4.18 27.29 -5.97
C SER A 283 4.85 26.64 -4.76
N VAL A 284 4.27 25.56 -4.23
CA VAL A 284 4.85 24.85 -3.09
C VAL A 284 6.01 23.94 -3.53
N PHE A 285 5.93 23.33 -4.70
CA PHE A 285 7.04 22.57 -5.31
C PHE A 285 8.25 23.46 -5.61
N GLU A 286 8.03 24.67 -6.16
CA GLU A 286 9.09 25.67 -6.39
C GLU A 286 9.76 26.13 -5.08
N THR A 287 8.98 26.39 -4.03
CA THR A 287 9.55 26.73 -2.70
C THR A 287 10.32 25.55 -2.10
N THR A 288 9.77 24.33 -2.17
CA THR A 288 10.39 23.12 -1.62
C THR A 288 11.71 22.79 -2.31
N SER A 289 11.72 22.81 -3.65
CA SER A 289 12.91 22.57 -4.44
C SER A 289 13.99 23.63 -4.21
N ASN A 290 13.62 24.90 -4.04
CA ASN A 290 14.58 25.95 -3.68
C ASN A 290 15.20 25.74 -2.29
N LEU A 291 14.41 25.25 -1.32
CA LEU A 291 14.91 24.93 0.03
C LEU A 291 15.83 23.70 0.05
N LEU A 292 15.60 22.72 -0.83
CA LEU A 292 16.44 21.53 -0.94
C LEU A 292 17.70 21.79 -1.79
N PHE A 293 17.55 22.23 -3.03
CA PHE A 293 18.65 22.27 -4.01
C PHE A 293 19.32 23.64 -4.13
N GLY A 294 18.79 24.68 -3.49
CA GLY A 294 19.19 26.08 -3.73
C GLY A 294 18.71 26.64 -5.08
N LYS A 295 17.86 25.90 -5.81
CA LYS A 295 17.32 26.26 -7.13
C LYS A 295 15.83 25.93 -7.22
N LYS A 296 15.04 26.88 -7.73
CA LYS A 296 13.61 26.66 -8.03
C LYS A 296 13.46 25.72 -9.22
N LEU A 297 12.71 24.64 -9.02
CA LEU A 297 12.24 23.76 -10.09
C LEU A 297 10.80 24.15 -10.44
N THR A 298 10.60 24.77 -11.61
CA THR A 298 9.26 25.18 -12.09
C THR A 298 8.55 24.04 -12.81
N GLY A 299 7.25 23.88 -12.53
CA GLY A 299 6.37 22.91 -13.17
C GLY A 299 6.56 21.48 -12.66
N ILE A 300 5.75 21.05 -11.68
CA ILE A 300 5.90 19.73 -11.05
C ILE A 300 5.81 18.55 -12.04
N ASP A 301 5.00 18.69 -13.10
CA ASP A 301 4.87 17.67 -14.14
C ASP A 301 6.13 17.48 -14.99
N THR A 302 6.98 18.51 -15.11
CA THR A 302 8.28 18.41 -15.80
C THR A 302 9.20 17.39 -15.13
N TYR A 303 8.99 17.10 -13.86
CA TYR A 303 9.76 16.15 -13.05
C TYR A 303 8.98 14.85 -12.78
N SER A 304 7.75 14.71 -13.31
CA SER A 304 6.81 13.62 -12.96
C SER A 304 7.36 12.19 -13.14
N LYS A 305 8.20 11.93 -14.15
CA LYS A 305 8.87 10.63 -14.33
C LYS A 305 9.73 10.29 -13.10
N TRP A 306 10.60 11.22 -12.71
CA TRP A 306 11.51 11.07 -11.59
C TRP A 306 10.78 11.03 -10.24
N LEU A 307 9.75 11.86 -10.06
CA LEU A 307 8.94 11.90 -8.84
C LEU A 307 8.09 10.62 -8.61
N ARG A 308 7.98 9.77 -9.63
CA ARG A 308 7.16 8.55 -9.64
C ARG A 308 7.97 7.25 -9.76
N ALA A 309 9.31 7.30 -9.68
CA ALA A 309 10.17 6.13 -9.94
C ALA A 309 9.80 4.89 -9.09
N HIS A 310 9.62 5.07 -7.77
CA HIS A 310 9.29 3.99 -6.80
C HIS A 310 7.96 4.24 -6.07
N VAL A 311 7.02 4.95 -6.72
CA VAL A 311 5.65 5.13 -6.20
C VAL A 311 4.71 4.08 -6.77
N LEU A 312 3.56 3.87 -6.13
CA LEU A 312 2.55 2.95 -6.63
C LEU A 312 2.09 3.33 -8.04
N LYS A 313 1.86 2.30 -8.88
CA LYS A 313 1.34 2.49 -10.23
C LYS A 313 -0.09 3.05 -10.15
N MET A 314 -0.45 3.81 -11.19
CA MET A 314 -1.80 4.35 -11.37
C MET A 314 -2.19 4.22 -12.83
N GLU A 315 -3.41 3.80 -13.06
CA GLU A 315 -4.07 3.76 -14.36
C GLU A 315 -5.27 4.72 -14.38
N VAL A 316 -5.63 5.19 -15.59
CA VAL A 316 -6.83 6.00 -15.79
C VAL A 316 -7.95 5.09 -16.30
N GLY A 317 -8.96 4.88 -15.45
CA GLY A 317 -10.24 4.29 -15.83
C GLY A 317 -11.21 5.35 -16.31
N LYS A 318 -12.41 4.91 -16.71
CA LYS A 318 -13.56 5.79 -16.95
C LYS A 318 -14.80 5.21 -16.31
N SER A 319 -15.67 6.08 -15.80
CA SER A 319 -17.02 5.67 -15.41
C SER A 319 -17.77 5.15 -16.64
N ILE A 320 -18.43 4.01 -16.50
CA ILE A 320 -19.33 3.46 -17.54
C ILE A 320 -20.64 4.24 -17.67
N ILE A 321 -20.90 5.15 -16.74
CA ILE A 321 -22.09 6.02 -16.72
C ILE A 321 -21.72 7.39 -17.31
N SER A 322 -20.92 8.20 -16.60
CA SER A 322 -20.59 9.57 -17.06
C SER A 322 -19.39 9.67 -18.00
N SER A 323 -18.66 8.59 -18.28
CA SER A 323 -17.38 8.60 -19.03
C SER A 323 -16.26 9.45 -18.40
N LYS A 324 -16.44 9.96 -17.18
CA LYS A 324 -15.43 10.74 -16.44
C LYS A 324 -14.17 9.91 -16.19
N PRO A 325 -12.98 10.51 -16.30
CA PRO A 325 -11.74 9.84 -15.91
C PRO A 325 -11.73 9.58 -14.41
N MET A 326 -11.24 8.42 -14.02
CA MET A 326 -11.10 7.99 -12.63
C MET A 326 -9.71 7.40 -12.45
N LEU A 327 -9.05 7.62 -11.30
CA LEU A 327 -7.80 6.95 -11.01
C LEU A 327 -8.04 5.58 -10.38
N LEU A 328 -7.26 4.61 -10.84
CA LEU A 328 -7.16 3.26 -10.28
C LEU A 328 -5.72 3.09 -9.83
N ALA A 329 -5.51 2.67 -8.59
CA ALA A 329 -4.19 2.62 -7.99
C ALA A 329 -3.75 1.20 -7.66
N ASP A 330 -2.43 1.00 -7.57
CA ASP A 330 -1.78 -0.27 -7.23
C ASP A 330 -1.71 -0.51 -5.70
N TYR A 331 -2.82 -0.25 -5.02
CA TYR A 331 -3.14 -0.69 -3.66
C TYR A 331 -4.64 -1.00 -3.60
N SER A 332 -5.11 -1.66 -2.53
CA SER A 332 -6.49 -2.20 -2.42
C SER A 332 -6.91 -3.10 -3.59
N ASN A 333 -5.96 -3.52 -4.42
CA ASN A 333 -6.20 -4.18 -5.70
C ASN A 333 -7.17 -3.43 -6.65
N TYR A 334 -7.25 -2.10 -6.61
CA TYR A 334 -8.15 -1.34 -7.49
C TYR A 334 -7.84 -1.52 -8.98
N LEU A 335 -6.59 -1.84 -9.35
CA LEU A 335 -6.26 -2.20 -10.73
C LEU A 335 -7.06 -3.41 -11.25
N LEU A 336 -7.47 -4.34 -10.36
CA LEU A 336 -8.29 -5.50 -10.72
C LEU A 336 -9.76 -5.17 -11.00
N TYR A 337 -10.22 -3.96 -10.71
CA TYR A 337 -11.62 -3.60 -10.95
C TYR A 337 -11.99 -3.71 -12.43
N PRO A 338 -12.98 -4.54 -12.81
CA PRO A 338 -13.44 -4.66 -14.18
C PRO A 338 -13.84 -3.28 -14.74
N ARG A 339 -13.16 -2.86 -15.81
CA ARG A 339 -13.36 -1.55 -16.45
C ARG A 339 -14.81 -1.33 -16.91
N SER A 340 -15.53 -2.42 -17.22
CA SER A 340 -16.96 -2.47 -17.55
C SER A 340 -17.92 -2.21 -16.37
N ARG A 341 -17.39 -1.99 -15.16
CA ARG A 341 -18.16 -1.79 -13.92
C ARG A 341 -17.69 -0.62 -13.05
N LEU A 342 -16.81 0.22 -13.59
CA LEU A 342 -16.33 1.41 -12.91
C LEU A 342 -17.40 2.51 -12.89
N VAL A 343 -17.56 3.15 -11.74
CA VAL A 343 -18.42 4.31 -11.50
C VAL A 343 -17.74 5.28 -10.52
N THR A 344 -18.00 6.58 -10.63
CA THR A 344 -17.49 7.57 -9.67
C THR A 344 -18.11 7.36 -8.29
N LEU A 345 -17.58 7.99 -7.23
CA LEU A 345 -18.13 7.89 -5.88
C LEU A 345 -19.61 8.34 -5.82
N LEU A 346 -19.94 9.47 -6.45
CA LEU A 346 -21.32 9.99 -6.48
C LEU A 346 -22.28 9.03 -7.21
N GLU A 347 -21.82 8.39 -8.29
CA GLU A 347 -22.58 7.39 -9.03
C GLU A 347 -22.77 6.11 -8.20
N ALA A 348 -21.71 5.63 -7.54
CA ALA A 348 -21.74 4.50 -6.61
C ALA A 348 -22.75 4.72 -5.47
N GLU A 349 -22.70 5.87 -4.80
CA GLU A 349 -23.65 6.20 -3.73
C GLU A 349 -25.10 6.25 -4.23
N HIS A 350 -25.32 6.84 -5.40
CA HIS A 350 -26.65 6.92 -6.00
C HIS A 350 -27.17 5.54 -6.40
N ILE A 351 -26.32 4.66 -6.95
CA ILE A 351 -26.62 3.24 -7.19
C ILE A 351 -26.98 2.52 -5.90
N GLY A 352 -26.17 2.64 -4.85
CA GLY A 352 -26.41 1.95 -3.57
C GLY A 352 -27.69 2.41 -2.85
N LYS A 353 -28.09 3.68 -3.03
CA LYS A 353 -29.34 4.22 -2.49
C LYS A 353 -30.59 3.72 -3.23
N ASN A 354 -30.50 3.54 -4.56
CA ASN A 354 -31.68 3.32 -5.42
C ASN A 354 -31.80 1.91 -6.01
N LEU A 355 -30.73 1.12 -6.05
CA LEU A 355 -30.72 -0.22 -6.65
C LEU A 355 -30.47 -1.30 -5.60
N HIS A 356 -31.44 -2.22 -5.51
CA HIS A 356 -31.39 -3.40 -4.67
C HIS A 356 -32.10 -4.58 -5.35
N LEU A 357 -31.91 -5.78 -4.82
CA LEU A 357 -32.70 -6.95 -5.19
C LEU A 357 -34.12 -6.87 -4.59
N ASP A 358 -35.10 -7.54 -5.20
CA ASP A 358 -36.35 -7.89 -4.54
C ASP A 358 -36.23 -9.23 -3.78
N GLU A 359 -37.22 -9.58 -2.95
CA GLU A 359 -37.17 -10.83 -2.16
C GLU A 359 -37.10 -12.11 -3.02
N LYS A 360 -37.67 -12.08 -4.23
CA LYS A 360 -37.72 -13.21 -5.15
C LYS A 360 -36.37 -13.38 -5.88
N GLU A 361 -35.69 -12.29 -6.21
CA GLU A 361 -34.31 -12.30 -6.69
C GLU A 361 -33.35 -12.78 -5.59
N ALA A 362 -33.45 -12.20 -4.38
CA ALA A 362 -32.58 -12.55 -3.24
C ALA A 362 -32.70 -14.04 -2.85
N SER A 363 -33.93 -14.58 -2.80
CA SER A 363 -34.16 -16.00 -2.48
C SER A 363 -33.63 -16.98 -3.55
N LYS A 364 -33.47 -16.52 -4.80
CA LYS A 364 -32.94 -17.31 -5.92
C LYS A 364 -31.42 -17.29 -6.03
N LEU A 365 -30.72 -16.42 -5.28
CA LEU A 365 -29.26 -16.39 -5.30
C LEU A 365 -28.66 -17.72 -4.85
N SER A 366 -27.60 -18.11 -5.54
CA SER A 366 -26.63 -19.14 -5.14
C SER A 366 -25.25 -18.66 -5.52
N PHE A 367 -24.20 -19.23 -4.93
CA PHE A 367 -22.82 -18.90 -5.29
C PHE A 367 -22.50 -19.23 -6.76
N GLN A 368 -23.28 -20.12 -7.39
CA GLN A 368 -23.11 -20.51 -8.79
C GLN A 368 -23.77 -19.56 -9.81
N ASN A 369 -24.80 -18.80 -9.41
CA ASN A 369 -25.48 -17.83 -10.28
C ASN A 369 -25.23 -16.37 -9.90
N ILE A 370 -24.31 -16.14 -8.94
CA ILE A 370 -24.22 -14.87 -8.23
C ILE A 370 -23.95 -13.67 -9.15
N SER A 371 -23.06 -13.81 -10.14
CA SER A 371 -22.73 -12.74 -11.09
C SER A 371 -23.94 -12.31 -11.93
N GLU A 372 -24.82 -13.23 -12.32
CA GLU A 372 -26.10 -12.87 -12.95
C GLU A 372 -27.05 -12.18 -11.95
N GLY A 373 -27.22 -12.76 -10.77
CA GLY A 373 -28.16 -12.25 -9.75
C GLY A 373 -27.85 -10.83 -9.27
N ILE A 374 -26.58 -10.46 -9.14
CA ILE A 374 -26.16 -9.12 -8.67
C ILE A 374 -25.88 -8.12 -9.79
N SER A 375 -26.07 -8.51 -11.06
CA SER A 375 -25.61 -7.70 -12.20
C SER A 375 -26.12 -6.25 -12.18
N LYS A 376 -27.32 -6.00 -11.66
CA LYS A 376 -27.93 -4.65 -11.58
C LYS A 376 -27.45 -3.77 -10.41
N ILE A 377 -26.68 -4.30 -9.47
CA ILE A 377 -26.14 -3.55 -8.30
C ILE A 377 -24.62 -3.55 -8.22
N ALA A 378 -23.96 -4.53 -8.85
CA ALA A 378 -22.52 -4.75 -8.77
C ALA A 378 -21.72 -3.73 -9.61
N TYR A 379 -21.49 -2.55 -9.01
CA TYR A 379 -20.67 -1.47 -9.55
C TYR A 379 -19.62 -1.05 -8.52
N LEU A 380 -18.42 -0.72 -9.01
CA LEU A 380 -17.23 -0.53 -8.19
C LEU A 380 -16.69 0.88 -8.38
N SER A 381 -16.42 1.56 -7.26
CA SER A 381 -15.78 2.87 -7.25
C SER A 381 -14.44 2.77 -6.51
N PRO A 382 -13.30 3.05 -7.16
CA PRO A 382 -11.99 3.16 -6.51
C PRO A 382 -11.83 4.48 -5.74
N GLU A 383 -12.82 5.37 -5.85
CA GLU A 383 -12.80 6.70 -5.25
C GLU A 383 -13.31 6.67 -3.81
N TYR A 384 -12.57 7.21 -2.86
CA TYR A 384 -12.96 7.26 -1.45
C TYR A 384 -12.58 8.61 -0.84
N PHE A 385 -13.58 9.46 -0.59
CA PHE A 385 -13.39 10.81 -0.03
C PHE A 385 -14.15 10.93 1.28
N VAL A 386 -13.44 11.16 2.39
CA VAL A 386 -14.05 11.37 3.72
C VAL A 386 -13.37 12.54 4.44
N GLY A 387 -14.13 13.24 5.27
CA GLY A 387 -13.65 14.44 5.95
C GLY A 387 -13.60 15.68 5.04
N HIS A 388 -12.93 16.73 5.51
CA HIS A 388 -12.73 17.95 4.75
C HIS A 388 -11.57 17.79 3.75
N ASN A 389 -11.88 17.80 2.46
CA ASN A 389 -10.89 17.71 1.40
C ASN A 389 -10.97 18.94 0.48
N GLU A 390 -9.84 19.56 0.17
CA GLU A 390 -9.75 20.74 -0.72
C GLU A 390 -8.70 20.52 -1.81
N ASN A 391 -9.00 20.98 -3.04
CA ASN A 391 -8.06 20.99 -4.16
C ASN A 391 -7.48 19.59 -4.45
N ALA A 392 -8.39 18.62 -4.59
CA ALA A 392 -8.15 17.24 -4.96
C ALA A 392 -7.98 17.09 -6.49
N ILE A 393 -6.75 17.16 -6.98
CA ILE A 393 -6.47 17.13 -8.42
C ILE A 393 -6.02 15.73 -8.81
N GLU A 394 -6.82 15.01 -9.61
CA GLU A 394 -6.54 13.63 -10.03
C GLU A 394 -6.14 12.74 -8.83
N CYS A 395 -7.07 12.46 -7.91
CA CYS A 395 -6.83 11.59 -6.74
C CYS A 395 -7.95 10.57 -6.63
N SER A 396 -7.64 9.33 -6.22
CA SER A 396 -8.66 8.31 -5.93
C SER A 396 -9.13 8.37 -4.47
N THR A 397 -8.21 8.42 -3.51
CA THR A 397 -8.57 8.34 -2.08
C THR A 397 -8.04 9.53 -1.30
N GLN A 398 -8.88 10.13 -0.46
CA GLN A 398 -8.49 11.20 0.46
C GLN A 398 -9.29 11.13 1.78
N TYR A 399 -8.61 11.44 2.87
CA TYR A 399 -9.19 11.54 4.21
C TYR A 399 -8.63 12.79 4.89
N GLU A 400 -9.43 13.83 5.11
CA GLU A 400 -8.97 15.10 5.74
C GLU A 400 -7.69 15.68 5.07
N SER A 401 -7.69 15.85 3.74
CA SER A 401 -6.50 16.24 2.94
C SER A 401 -6.67 17.54 2.14
N LEU A 402 -5.64 18.37 2.08
CA LEU A 402 -5.62 19.67 1.39
C LEU A 402 -4.51 19.73 0.33
N ASN A 403 -4.82 20.19 -0.89
CA ASN A 403 -3.86 20.34 -1.99
C ASN A 403 -3.10 19.02 -2.29
N ALA A 404 -3.80 18.05 -2.87
CA ALA A 404 -3.21 16.78 -3.29
C ALA A 404 -3.30 16.62 -4.82
N TYR A 405 -2.19 16.19 -5.45
CA TYR A 405 -2.09 16.03 -6.90
C TYR A 405 -1.63 14.63 -7.32
N ARG A 406 -2.36 13.95 -8.21
CA ARG A 406 -1.95 12.62 -8.73
C ARG A 406 -1.62 11.63 -7.62
N SER A 407 -2.38 11.67 -6.53
CA SER A 407 -2.09 10.90 -5.31
C SER A 407 -3.08 9.73 -5.19
N PRO A 408 -2.61 8.47 -5.25
CA PRO A 408 -3.49 7.29 -5.20
C PRO A 408 -4.29 7.17 -3.89
N GLY A 409 -3.72 7.64 -2.78
CA GLY A 409 -4.41 7.73 -1.50
C GLY A 409 -3.70 8.71 -0.58
N THR A 410 -4.42 9.62 0.07
CA THR A 410 -3.87 10.48 1.12
C THR A 410 -4.74 10.47 2.37
N SER A 411 -4.18 10.84 3.50
CA SER A 411 -4.89 10.93 4.77
C SER A 411 -4.18 11.93 5.66
N PHE A 412 -4.90 12.90 6.25
CA PHE A 412 -4.36 13.93 7.14
C PHE A 412 -3.12 14.60 6.51
N SER A 413 -3.25 15.10 5.28
CA SER A 413 -2.12 15.55 4.46
C SER A 413 -2.34 16.96 3.91
N LYS A 414 -1.31 17.80 3.87
CA LYS A 414 -1.32 19.09 3.16
C LYS A 414 -0.17 19.16 2.14
N ASN A 415 -0.46 19.70 0.95
CA ASN A 415 0.50 19.94 -0.13
C ASN A 415 1.32 18.69 -0.52
N THR A 416 0.68 17.73 -1.19
CA THR A 416 1.33 16.47 -1.63
C THR A 416 1.12 16.22 -3.12
N ALA A 417 2.05 15.51 -3.77
CA ALA A 417 1.80 14.93 -5.09
C ALA A 417 2.38 13.53 -5.24
N TYR A 418 1.84 12.74 -6.16
CA TYR A 418 2.30 11.37 -6.46
C TYR A 418 2.43 10.47 -5.22
N SER A 419 1.60 10.70 -4.21
CA SER A 419 1.80 10.17 -2.86
C SER A 419 0.73 9.16 -2.47
N PHE A 420 1.17 8.01 -1.94
CA PHE A 420 0.32 7.09 -1.18
C PHE A 420 0.49 7.33 0.33
N TRP A 421 -0.63 7.34 1.05
CA TRP A 421 -0.86 7.39 2.50
C TRP A 421 0.12 8.22 3.37
N PRO A 422 0.12 9.57 3.30
CA PRO A 422 1.01 10.42 4.09
C PRO A 422 0.33 11.14 5.29
N ARG A 423 0.14 10.49 6.46
CA ARG A 423 -0.47 11.15 7.66
C ARG A 423 0.52 12.00 8.46
N ASN A 424 0.79 13.14 7.85
CA ASN A 424 0.92 14.49 8.39
C ASN A 424 1.99 15.14 7.51
N ALA A 425 1.54 16.02 6.64
CA ALA A 425 2.35 16.48 5.53
C ALA A 425 2.20 17.97 5.27
N GLU A 426 3.32 18.61 5.00
CA GLU A 426 3.51 19.88 4.30
C GLU A 426 5.03 19.93 4.01
N CYS A 427 5.63 19.18 3.09
CA CYS A 427 5.13 18.67 1.79
C CYS A 427 5.91 17.39 1.34
N ILE A 428 5.36 16.50 0.50
CA ILE A 428 6.10 15.39 -0.17
C ILE A 428 5.73 15.29 -1.66
N PHE A 429 6.73 15.05 -2.53
CA PHE A 429 6.54 14.76 -3.96
C PHE A 429 7.55 13.69 -4.46
N GLY A 430 7.23 12.46 -4.85
CA GLY A 430 6.14 11.62 -4.36
C GLY A 430 6.57 10.62 -3.29
N SER A 431 5.72 9.62 -3.04
CA SER A 431 5.91 8.61 -1.99
C SER A 431 4.99 7.41 -2.19
N SER A 432 5.39 6.24 -1.70
CA SER A 432 4.52 5.07 -1.59
C SER A 432 4.09 4.73 -0.14
N MET A 433 4.39 5.55 0.88
CA MET A 433 3.77 5.66 2.24
C MET A 433 4.69 6.44 3.20
N ALA A 434 4.17 7.35 4.05
CA ALA A 434 4.97 8.09 5.04
C ALA A 434 4.15 8.70 6.21
N PHE A 435 4.73 8.88 7.41
CA PHE A 435 4.03 9.36 8.62
C PHE A 435 5.06 9.99 9.62
N GLU A 436 5.86 11.00 9.30
CA GLU A 436 5.41 12.37 9.06
C GLU A 436 6.41 13.09 8.12
N SER A 437 5.92 13.98 7.26
CA SER A 437 6.76 14.78 6.36
C SER A 437 7.27 16.05 7.05
N PHE A 438 8.28 16.70 6.48
CA PHE A 438 8.55 18.10 6.79
C PHE A 438 9.08 18.98 5.63
N TYR A 439 9.61 18.44 4.52
CA TYR A 439 9.71 19.01 3.14
C TYR A 439 10.52 18.00 2.30
N CYS A 440 9.91 17.25 1.39
CA CYS A 440 10.51 16.02 0.86
C CYS A 440 10.29 15.81 -0.64
N ILE A 441 11.26 15.17 -1.31
CA ILE A 441 11.15 14.66 -2.67
C ILE A 441 11.69 13.21 -2.75
N ASN A 442 10.86 12.26 -3.23
CA ASN A 442 11.13 10.81 -3.43
C ASN A 442 11.35 9.91 -2.19
N CYS A 443 10.44 9.86 -1.20
CA CYS A 443 10.71 9.12 0.07
C CYS A 443 9.69 7.98 0.32
N TYR A 444 10.13 6.80 0.77
CA TYR A 444 9.37 5.53 0.70
C TYR A 444 9.32 4.74 2.04
N TYR A 445 8.10 4.46 2.54
CA TYR A 445 7.76 3.72 3.78
C TYR A 445 8.46 4.21 5.06
N CYS A 446 8.13 5.45 5.47
CA CYS A 446 8.83 6.17 6.54
C CYS A 446 7.92 6.71 7.66
N GLU A 447 8.44 6.99 8.86
CA GLU A 447 7.65 7.49 10.01
C GLU A 447 8.34 8.65 10.80
N ASN A 448 9.01 9.61 10.10
CA ASN A 448 9.27 11.05 10.46
C ASN A 448 10.50 11.64 9.69
N LEU A 449 10.37 12.61 8.76
CA LEU A 449 11.48 13.03 7.85
C LEU A 449 11.59 14.54 7.52
N ASN A 450 12.72 15.20 7.84
CA ASN A 450 12.93 16.66 7.64
C ASN A 450 14.36 17.05 7.23
N ARG A 451 14.75 17.35 5.99
CA ARG A 451 14.07 17.52 4.70
C ARG A 451 14.73 16.56 3.69
N CYS A 452 13.94 15.81 2.93
CA CYS A 452 14.40 14.60 2.22
C CYS A 452 14.55 14.83 0.70
N PHE A 453 15.65 14.40 0.12
CA PHE A 453 15.78 14.03 -1.29
C PHE A 453 16.20 12.56 -1.33
N GLU A 454 15.26 11.69 -1.68
CA GLU A 454 15.35 10.23 -1.62
C GLU A 454 15.53 9.60 -0.21
N ALA A 455 14.70 8.59 0.13
CA ALA A 455 14.88 7.72 1.30
C ALA A 455 14.04 6.43 1.23
N ASP A 456 14.56 5.35 1.83
CA ASP A 456 13.98 4.01 1.98
C ASP A 456 13.66 3.68 3.48
N SER A 457 13.15 2.50 3.81
CA SER A 457 12.29 2.19 4.99
C SER A 457 12.74 2.78 6.35
N SER A 458 12.07 3.80 6.90
CA SER A 458 12.63 4.61 8.02
C SER A 458 11.71 4.97 9.21
N LYS A 459 12.29 5.27 10.39
CA LYS A 459 11.69 6.09 11.47
C LYS A 459 12.71 6.99 12.22
N SER A 460 13.10 8.09 11.56
CA SER A 460 13.18 9.49 12.06
C SER A 460 14.45 10.22 11.57
N CYS A 461 14.42 10.93 10.44
CA CYS A 461 15.64 11.42 9.75
C CYS A 461 15.61 12.92 9.43
N SER A 462 16.79 13.52 9.27
CA SER A 462 16.99 14.94 8.91
C SER A 462 18.43 15.24 8.46
N ASP A 463 18.77 16.34 7.78
CA ASP A 463 18.33 16.71 6.42
C ASP A 463 19.04 15.79 5.39
N SER A 464 18.35 15.18 4.44
CA SER A 464 18.80 13.97 3.71
C SER A 464 18.86 14.11 2.18
N TYR A 465 19.80 13.40 1.53
CA TYR A 465 19.98 13.32 0.06
C TYR A 465 20.18 11.89 -0.48
N TYR A 466 19.57 10.94 0.22
CA TYR A 466 19.98 9.56 0.39
C TYR A 466 19.07 8.96 1.48
N LEU A 467 18.96 7.63 1.53
CA LEU A 467 19.32 6.79 2.70
C LEU A 467 18.55 5.46 2.72
N HIS A 468 19.19 4.38 3.16
CA HIS A 468 18.68 3.01 3.12
C HIS A 468 18.41 2.44 4.53
N ASN A 469 17.19 1.96 4.77
CA ASN A 469 16.64 1.35 5.99
C ASN A 469 17.05 2.01 7.34
N CYS A 470 16.44 3.14 7.73
CA CYS A 470 17.04 4.08 8.71
C CYS A 470 16.24 4.41 10.01
N GLU A 471 16.98 4.57 11.10
CA GLU A 471 16.57 5.10 12.43
C GLU A 471 17.77 5.88 13.03
N ASN A 472 17.65 6.78 14.01
CA ASN A 472 17.11 8.12 13.83
C ASN A 472 18.32 9.03 13.43
N VAL A 473 18.32 9.74 12.30
CA VAL A 473 19.57 10.26 11.66
C VAL A 473 19.64 11.79 11.51
N ARG A 474 20.86 12.35 11.71
CA ARG A 474 21.28 13.77 11.56
C ARG A 474 22.75 13.89 11.19
N ASN A 475 23.22 14.65 10.19
CA ASN A 475 22.56 15.24 9.02
C ASN A 475 23.29 14.70 7.78
N SER A 476 22.61 14.44 6.66
CA SER A 476 22.90 13.17 5.97
C SER A 476 23.05 13.17 4.44
N MET A 477 24.06 12.40 4.03
CA MET A 477 24.25 11.74 2.74
C MET A 477 24.84 10.35 3.04
N PHE A 478 24.78 9.37 2.13
CA PHE A 478 25.48 8.07 2.20
C PHE A 478 25.46 7.33 3.56
N CYS A 479 24.39 6.62 3.92
CA CYS A 479 24.44 5.59 4.97
C CYS A 479 23.66 4.33 4.58
N PHE A 480 24.30 3.19 4.82
CA PHE A 480 23.73 1.85 4.83
C PHE A 480 24.00 1.29 6.24
N ASN A 481 22.95 1.14 7.04
CA ASN A 481 22.94 0.49 8.37
C ASN A 481 23.78 1.14 9.50
N ALA A 482 23.75 2.47 9.67
CA ALA A 482 24.39 3.18 10.78
C ALA A 482 23.38 3.70 11.83
N LYS A 483 23.82 3.94 13.08
CA LYS A 483 23.05 4.65 14.12
C LYS A 483 23.93 5.72 14.81
N ASN A 484 23.36 6.91 15.06
CA ASN A 484 23.95 8.03 15.83
C ASN A 484 25.30 8.63 15.32
N LEU A 485 25.58 8.61 14.02
CA LEU A 485 26.76 9.30 13.44
C LEU A 485 26.44 10.76 13.04
N SER A 486 27.39 11.67 13.25
CA SER A 486 27.33 13.07 12.81
C SER A 486 28.42 13.35 11.76
N TYR A 487 28.11 14.17 10.74
CA TYR A 487 29.04 14.54 9.66
C TYR A 487 29.68 13.33 8.97
N ALA A 488 28.83 12.40 8.52
CA ALA A 488 29.26 11.14 7.91
C ALA A 488 29.04 11.10 6.38
N VAL A 489 29.90 10.36 5.69
CA VAL A 489 29.83 10.01 4.27
C VAL A 489 30.25 8.54 4.14
N GLY A 490 29.42 7.68 3.57
CA GLY A 490 29.75 6.28 3.30
C GLY A 490 29.96 5.44 4.57
N ASN A 491 29.09 5.64 5.57
CA ASN A 491 29.23 5.06 6.92
C ASN A 491 30.57 5.41 7.62
N THR A 492 31.18 6.55 7.28
CA THR A 492 32.44 7.07 7.85
C THR A 492 32.25 8.50 8.34
N VAL A 493 32.66 8.82 9.57
CA VAL A 493 32.71 10.22 10.06
C VAL A 493 33.88 10.97 9.40
N VAL A 494 33.58 12.06 8.69
CA VAL A 494 34.57 12.87 7.95
C VAL A 494 34.79 14.27 8.53
N GLY A 495 33.97 14.68 9.50
CA GLY A 495 34.03 16.00 10.11
C GLY A 495 33.34 17.10 9.29
N GLU A 496 33.01 18.22 9.95
CA GLU A 496 32.10 19.23 9.41
C GLU A 496 32.56 19.87 8.09
N ALA A 497 33.84 20.25 7.99
CA ALA A 497 34.36 20.94 6.81
C ALA A 497 34.31 20.06 5.56
N GLN A 498 34.74 18.80 5.66
CA GLN A 498 34.67 17.84 4.55
C GLN A 498 33.23 17.48 4.22
N PHE A 499 32.36 17.31 5.22
CA PHE A 499 30.93 17.07 5.00
C PHE A 499 30.28 18.21 4.20
N LYS A 500 30.55 19.48 4.55
CA LYS A 500 30.03 20.65 3.82
C LYS A 500 30.52 20.66 2.36
N LYS A 501 31.81 20.42 2.12
CA LYS A 501 32.40 20.33 0.78
C LYS A 501 31.74 19.22 -0.07
N THR A 502 31.57 18.03 0.50
CA THR A 502 30.90 16.92 -0.21
C THR A 502 29.42 17.22 -0.47
N LYS A 503 28.72 17.92 0.44
CA LYS A 503 27.32 18.35 0.24
C LYS A 503 27.18 19.32 -0.93
N GLU A 504 28.06 20.34 -1.01
CA GLU A 504 28.06 21.28 -2.13
C GLU A 504 28.31 20.59 -3.47
N MET A 505 29.26 19.64 -3.51
CA MET A 505 29.55 18.82 -4.68
C MET A 505 28.33 18.00 -5.15
N LEU A 506 27.62 17.34 -4.22
CA LEU A 506 26.41 16.57 -4.53
C LEU A 506 25.27 17.46 -5.04
N LEU A 507 25.04 18.61 -4.41
CA LEU A 507 23.97 19.53 -4.81
C LEU A 507 24.23 20.16 -6.18
N ASN A 508 25.49 20.49 -6.52
CA ASN A 508 25.84 21.00 -7.85
C ASN A 508 25.59 19.94 -8.93
N TRP A 509 26.05 18.70 -8.71
CA TRP A 509 25.79 17.57 -9.62
C TRP A 509 24.30 17.26 -9.78
N ALA A 510 23.52 17.29 -8.68
CA ALA A 510 22.07 17.08 -8.72
C ALA A 510 21.38 18.20 -9.52
N ASN A 511 21.74 19.47 -9.29
CA ASN A 511 21.20 20.62 -10.02
C ASN A 511 21.49 20.54 -11.52
N GLU A 512 22.69 20.13 -11.93
CA GLU A 512 23.02 19.94 -13.35
C GLU A 512 22.15 18.87 -14.01
N ASN A 513 21.92 17.74 -13.34
CA ASN A 513 21.07 16.67 -13.87
C ASN A 513 19.59 17.10 -13.89
N LEU A 514 19.09 17.75 -12.84
CA LEU A 514 17.73 18.30 -12.78
C LEU A 514 17.48 19.38 -13.84
N GLU A 515 18.49 20.17 -14.19
CA GLU A 515 18.40 21.16 -15.28
C GLU A 515 18.39 20.49 -16.66
N LYS A 516 19.36 19.60 -16.93
CA LYS A 516 19.59 18.99 -18.24
C LYS A 516 18.62 17.85 -18.58
N LYS A 517 18.31 16.99 -17.60
CA LYS A 517 17.58 15.71 -17.77
C LYS A 517 16.19 15.68 -17.10
N LYS A 518 15.92 16.61 -16.18
CA LYS A 518 14.70 16.65 -15.33
C LYS A 518 14.56 15.48 -14.36
N GLU A 519 15.65 14.80 -14.10
CA GLU A 519 15.78 13.67 -13.18
C GLU A 519 17.19 13.62 -12.63
N VAL A 520 17.38 12.93 -11.51
CA VAL A 520 18.71 12.56 -11.02
C VAL A 520 18.90 11.06 -11.31
N PRO A 521 19.97 10.66 -12.03
CA PRO A 521 20.08 9.34 -12.65
C PRO A 521 20.60 8.23 -11.73
N LEU A 522 20.72 8.50 -10.42
CA LEU A 522 21.13 7.54 -9.41
C LEU A 522 20.03 7.46 -8.36
N SER A 523 19.54 6.24 -8.10
CA SER A 523 18.68 5.95 -6.96
C SER A 523 19.40 5.18 -5.85
N ILE A 524 18.90 5.28 -4.62
CA ILE A 524 19.24 4.43 -3.48
C ILE A 524 19.04 2.93 -3.75
N PHE A 525 18.14 2.57 -4.68
CA PHE A 525 17.93 1.19 -5.15
C PHE A 525 19.03 0.70 -6.11
N GLU A 526 19.88 1.61 -6.60
CA GLU A 526 20.94 1.37 -7.58
C GLU A 526 22.36 1.58 -7.01
N ALA A 527 22.50 2.29 -5.89
CA ALA A 527 23.78 2.64 -5.29
C ALA A 527 24.69 1.45 -4.87
N GLY A 528 24.16 0.23 -4.86
CA GLY A 528 24.90 -1.01 -4.56
C GLY A 528 25.04 -2.01 -5.72
N CYS A 529 24.69 -1.63 -6.96
CA CYS A 529 24.94 -2.49 -8.14
C CYS A 529 26.42 -2.49 -8.50
N SER A 530 26.93 -3.61 -9.04
CA SER A 530 28.19 -3.64 -9.78
C SER A 530 27.90 -3.45 -11.27
N ASP A 531 28.71 -2.63 -11.96
CA ASP A 531 28.72 -2.53 -13.42
C ASP A 531 29.21 -3.83 -14.10
#